data_AF-A0A7W3U0H3-F1
#
_entry.id   AF-A0A7W3U0H3-F1
#
_cell.length_a   1.000
_cell.length_b   1.000
_cell.length_c   1.000
_cell.angle_alpha   90.00
_cell.angle_beta   90.00
_cell.angle_gamma   90.00
#
_symmetry.space_group_name_H-M   'P 1'
#
loop_
_entity.id
_entity.type
_entity.pdbx_description
1 polymer ?
#
loop_
_entity_poly.entity_id
_entity_poly.type
_entity_poly.pdbx_seq_one_letter_code
_entity_poly.pdbx_strand_id
1 'polypeptide(L)'
;MKEKRAFHVNGYLGLLGAIIGGLVGLWLVYSGFRLGHLLTMIVGIILVILILILTSSLTIVQPNEAKVLTFFGNYIGSIRDAGLFMTVPFTDKESISLRVRNFNSQILKVNDSKGNPVEIAAVIVFKVVDTAKALFSVDDYEQFVQIQSESAIRHVASEYPYDTFENENALTLRSNPTEVSDRLANELQERLNVAGVKIIETRLTHLAYATEIASAMLQKQQSSAILSARKIIVEGAVSITEDAIDRLAKEANLELTDEQRLQIINNIMVAIISERGTQPVINTGTQQ
;
A
#
# COMPACT_ATOMS: atom_id res chain seq x y z
N MET A 1 11.55 -20.40 -5.14
CA MET A 1 11.13 -21.32 -6.23
C MET A 1 10.28 -20.56 -7.26
N LYS A 2 9.98 -21.13 -8.43
CA LYS A 2 9.01 -20.55 -9.40
C LYS A 2 7.83 -21.51 -9.54
N GLU A 3 6.62 -20.98 -9.55
CA GLU A 3 5.40 -21.75 -9.75
C GLU A 3 5.46 -22.59 -11.03
N LYS A 4 5.06 -23.87 -10.93
CA LYS A 4 4.88 -24.78 -12.06
C LYS A 4 3.45 -25.28 -12.08
N ARG A 5 2.84 -25.37 -13.28
CA ARG A 5 1.52 -25.98 -13.44
C ARG A 5 1.62 -27.48 -13.22
N ALA A 6 0.84 -28.01 -12.28
CA ALA A 6 0.77 -29.45 -12.08
C ALA A 6 -0.01 -30.12 -13.22
N PHE A 7 0.35 -31.36 -13.55
CA PHE A 7 -0.45 -32.18 -14.45
C PHE A 7 -1.79 -32.51 -13.78
N HIS A 8 -2.90 -32.17 -14.44
CA HIS A 8 -4.24 -32.49 -13.95
C HIS A 8 -5.10 -33.03 -15.08
N VAL A 9 -5.89 -34.06 -14.76
CA VAL A 9 -6.91 -34.61 -15.66
C VAL A 9 -8.28 -34.13 -15.20
N ASN A 10 -9.22 -34.00 -16.14
CA ASN A 10 -10.61 -33.67 -15.83
C ASN A 10 -11.15 -34.65 -14.77
N GLY A 11 -11.40 -34.14 -13.56
CA GLY A 11 -11.79 -34.94 -12.41
C GLY A 11 -13.18 -35.55 -12.55
N TYR A 12 -14.05 -35.02 -13.44
CA TYR A 12 -15.34 -35.64 -13.74
C TYR A 12 -15.17 -36.95 -14.52
N LEU A 13 -14.26 -36.98 -15.51
CA LEU A 13 -13.91 -38.21 -16.23
C LEU A 13 -13.18 -39.19 -15.30
N GLY A 14 -12.30 -38.67 -14.45
CA GLY A 14 -11.62 -39.49 -13.42
C GLY A 14 -12.61 -40.11 -12.42
N LEU A 15 -13.59 -39.35 -11.96
CA LEU A 15 -14.64 -39.81 -11.05
C LEU A 15 -15.55 -40.85 -11.73
N LEU A 16 -15.97 -40.62 -12.97
CA LEU A 16 -16.73 -41.60 -13.75
C LEU A 16 -15.93 -42.89 -13.97
N GLY A 17 -14.66 -42.78 -14.33
CA GLY A 17 -13.75 -43.91 -14.48
C GLY A 17 -13.56 -44.69 -13.17
N ALA A 18 -13.44 -44.00 -12.04
CA ALA A 18 -13.34 -44.62 -10.72
C ALA A 18 -14.64 -45.35 -10.34
N ILE A 19 -15.81 -44.78 -10.62
CA ILE A 19 -17.10 -45.42 -10.36
C ILE A 19 -17.28 -46.67 -11.24
N ILE A 20 -17.06 -46.54 -12.56
CA ILE A 20 -17.21 -47.66 -13.50
C ILE A 20 -16.20 -48.76 -13.17
N GLY A 21 -14.94 -48.40 -12.96
CA GLY A 21 -13.90 -49.34 -12.54
C GLY A 21 -14.27 -50.05 -11.24
N GLY A 22 -14.80 -49.32 -10.25
CA GLY A 22 -15.21 -49.89 -8.96
C GLY A 22 -16.34 -50.91 -9.10
N LEU A 23 -17.34 -50.58 -9.93
CA LEU A 23 -18.44 -51.50 -10.24
C LEU A 23 -17.95 -52.75 -10.99
N VAL A 24 -17.05 -52.60 -11.96
CA VAL A 24 -16.43 -53.73 -12.68
C VAL A 24 -15.60 -54.59 -11.74
N GLY A 25 -14.84 -53.98 -10.83
CA GLY A 25 -14.05 -54.69 -9.82
C GLY A 25 -14.93 -55.51 -8.89
N LEU A 26 -16.00 -54.93 -8.34
CA LEU A 26 -16.97 -55.63 -7.50
C LEU A 26 -17.68 -56.76 -8.26
N TRP A 27 -18.03 -56.54 -9.53
CA TRP A 27 -18.64 -57.56 -10.37
C TRP A 27 -17.69 -58.73 -10.67
N LEU A 28 -16.40 -58.46 -10.90
CA LEU A 28 -15.36 -59.49 -11.06
C LEU A 28 -15.16 -60.31 -9.79
N VAL A 29 -15.20 -59.67 -8.61
CA VAL A 29 -15.15 -60.38 -7.32
C VAL A 29 -16.38 -61.27 -7.15
N TYR A 30 -17.59 -60.75 -7.44
CA TYR A 30 -18.83 -61.51 -7.31
C TYR A 30 -18.91 -62.70 -8.26
N SER A 31 -18.55 -62.51 -9.54
CA SER A 31 -18.52 -63.57 -10.55
C SER A 31 -17.45 -64.62 -10.25
N GLY A 32 -16.26 -64.20 -9.80
CA GLY A 32 -15.21 -65.10 -9.34
C GLY A 32 -15.64 -65.97 -8.16
N PHE A 33 -16.35 -65.40 -7.19
CA PHE A 33 -16.93 -66.13 -6.07
C PHE A 33 -18.01 -67.13 -6.51
N ARG A 34 -18.89 -66.74 -7.45
CA ARG A 34 -19.95 -67.62 -7.97
C ARG A 34 -19.44 -68.81 -8.78
N LEU A 35 -18.43 -68.61 -9.62
CA LEU A 35 -17.89 -69.64 -10.53
C LEU A 35 -16.70 -70.42 -9.95
N GLY A 36 -16.17 -70.06 -8.78
CA GLY A 36 -15.06 -70.76 -8.13
C GLY A 36 -13.68 -70.50 -8.76
N HIS A 37 -13.56 -69.49 -9.63
CA HIS A 37 -12.30 -69.11 -10.26
C HIS A 37 -11.49 -68.18 -9.34
N LEU A 38 -10.50 -68.74 -8.64
CA LEU A 38 -9.61 -67.99 -7.72
C LEU A 38 -8.87 -66.83 -8.40
N LEU A 39 -8.45 -67.00 -9.67
CA LEU A 39 -7.70 -65.97 -10.40
C LEU A 39 -8.54 -64.72 -10.66
N THR A 40 -9.81 -64.86 -11.06
CA THR A 40 -10.69 -63.71 -11.32
C THR A 40 -11.03 -62.95 -10.03
N MET A 41 -11.09 -63.66 -8.89
CA MET A 41 -11.30 -63.04 -7.59
C MET A 41 -10.10 -62.17 -7.16
N ILE A 42 -8.87 -62.69 -7.31
CA ILE A 42 -7.65 -61.93 -6.97
C ILE A 42 -7.52 -60.69 -7.86
N VAL A 43 -7.75 -60.82 -9.16
CA VAL A 43 -7.73 -59.68 -10.10
C VAL A 43 -8.77 -58.64 -9.73
N GLY A 44 -9.99 -59.06 -9.37
CA GLY A 44 -11.04 -58.15 -8.91
C GLY A 44 -10.65 -57.37 -7.65
N ILE A 45 -10.05 -58.04 -6.66
CA ILE A 45 -9.57 -57.41 -5.41
C ILE A 45 -8.47 -56.38 -5.71
N ILE A 46 -7.47 -56.73 -6.52
CA ILE A 46 -6.38 -55.82 -6.90
C ILE A 46 -6.96 -54.59 -7.62
N LEU A 47 -7.92 -54.78 -8.51
CA LEU A 47 -8.57 -53.70 -9.25
C LEU A 47 -9.30 -52.75 -8.29
N VAL A 48 -10.09 -53.27 -7.34
CA VAL A 48 -10.78 -52.45 -6.33
C VAL A 48 -9.79 -51.64 -5.49
N ILE A 49 -8.69 -52.26 -5.03
CA ILE A 49 -7.65 -51.57 -4.25
C ILE A 49 -7.02 -50.45 -5.08
N LEU A 50 -6.70 -50.71 -6.35
CA LEU A 50 -6.14 -49.72 -7.25
C LEU A 50 -7.09 -48.52 -7.41
N ILE A 51 -8.38 -48.76 -7.60
CA ILE A 51 -9.38 -47.69 -7.74
C ILE A 51 -9.56 -46.89 -6.46
N LEU A 52 -9.49 -47.54 -5.29
CA LEU A 52 -9.53 -46.85 -3.99
C LEU A 52 -8.37 -45.85 -3.88
N ILE A 53 -7.17 -46.26 -4.29
CA ILE A 53 -5.97 -45.40 -4.33
C ILE A 53 -6.17 -44.24 -5.31
N LEU A 54 -6.68 -44.50 -6.52
CA LEU A 54 -6.94 -43.44 -7.51
C LEU A 54 -8.01 -42.45 -7.02
N THR A 55 -9.01 -42.91 -6.27
CA THR A 55 -10.09 -42.04 -5.75
C THR A 55 -9.57 -41.05 -4.72
N SER A 56 -8.56 -41.43 -3.91
CA SER A 56 -7.86 -40.50 -3.01
C SER A 56 -7.18 -39.33 -3.74
N SER A 57 -6.93 -39.49 -5.05
CA SER A 57 -6.34 -38.44 -5.87
C SER A 57 -7.32 -37.32 -6.24
N LEU A 58 -8.63 -37.52 -6.06
CA LEU A 58 -9.61 -36.52 -6.42
C LEU A 58 -9.46 -35.26 -5.55
N THR A 59 -9.46 -34.09 -6.17
CA THR A 59 -9.26 -32.80 -5.51
C THR A 59 -10.22 -31.77 -6.05
N ILE A 60 -10.91 -31.07 -5.15
CA ILE A 60 -11.80 -29.96 -5.49
C ILE A 60 -11.02 -28.67 -5.24
N VAL A 61 -10.97 -27.81 -6.26
CA VAL A 61 -10.37 -26.48 -6.18
C VAL A 61 -11.48 -25.44 -6.29
N GLN A 62 -11.63 -24.59 -5.27
CA GLN A 62 -12.62 -23.52 -5.30
C GLN A 62 -12.18 -22.33 -6.16
N PRO A 63 -13.10 -21.48 -6.63
CA PRO A 63 -12.74 -20.24 -7.30
C PRO A 63 -11.88 -19.32 -6.42
N ASN A 64 -10.84 -18.73 -7.01
CA ASN A 64 -9.84 -17.89 -6.33
C ASN A 64 -9.07 -18.61 -5.20
N GLU A 65 -8.92 -19.93 -5.33
CA GLU A 65 -8.08 -20.76 -4.48
C GLU A 65 -7.10 -21.52 -5.37
N ALA A 66 -5.90 -21.77 -4.86
CA ALA A 66 -4.95 -22.65 -5.49
C ALA A 66 -4.64 -23.82 -4.55
N LYS A 67 -4.47 -25.02 -5.13
CA LYS A 67 -3.96 -26.18 -4.42
C LYS A 67 -2.51 -26.41 -4.81
N VAL A 68 -1.62 -26.34 -3.83
CA VAL A 68 -0.20 -26.67 -3.96
C VAL A 68 0.01 -28.14 -3.67
N LEU A 69 0.70 -28.83 -4.57
CA LEU A 69 0.87 -30.26 -4.56
C LEU A 69 2.31 -30.64 -4.24
N THR A 70 2.49 -31.37 -3.14
CA THR A 70 3.79 -31.90 -2.69
C THR A 70 3.75 -33.40 -2.56
N PHE A 71 4.70 -34.08 -3.18
CA PHE A 71 4.83 -35.53 -3.12
C PHE A 71 6.12 -35.89 -2.40
N PHE A 72 5.99 -36.47 -1.21
CA PHE A 72 7.11 -36.81 -0.33
C PHE A 72 8.13 -35.67 -0.17
N GLY A 73 7.64 -34.46 0.12
CA GLY A 73 8.48 -33.27 0.31
C GLY A 73 8.96 -32.57 -0.96
N ASN A 74 8.71 -33.14 -2.15
CA ASN A 74 9.03 -32.51 -3.42
C ASN A 74 7.82 -31.76 -3.99
N TYR A 75 7.99 -30.48 -4.30
CA TYR A 75 6.98 -29.68 -5.00
C TYR A 75 6.80 -30.16 -6.44
N ILE A 76 5.60 -30.65 -6.78
CA ILE A 76 5.25 -31.08 -8.14
C ILE A 76 4.71 -29.90 -8.95
N GLY A 77 3.85 -29.08 -8.33
CA GLY A 77 3.18 -27.98 -9.01
C GLY A 77 2.00 -27.43 -8.22
N SER A 78 1.32 -26.44 -8.79
CA SER A 78 0.08 -25.88 -8.27
C SER A 78 -1.04 -25.96 -9.32
N ILE A 79 -2.28 -26.08 -8.84
CA ILE A 79 -3.50 -26.02 -9.64
C ILE A 79 -4.27 -24.77 -9.21
N ARG A 80 -4.56 -23.86 -10.15
CA ARG A 80 -5.28 -22.60 -9.91
C ARG A 80 -6.67 -22.57 -10.52
N ASP A 81 -6.94 -23.45 -11.48
CA ASP A 81 -8.22 -23.52 -12.16
C ASP A 81 -9.28 -24.07 -11.20
N ALA A 82 -10.47 -23.47 -11.22
CA ALA A 82 -11.57 -23.93 -10.39
C ALA A 82 -12.20 -25.18 -11.03
N GLY A 83 -12.46 -26.19 -10.20
CA GLY A 83 -13.09 -27.41 -10.67
C GLY A 83 -12.66 -28.66 -9.91
N LEU A 84 -13.14 -29.80 -10.41
CA LEU A 84 -12.77 -31.11 -9.94
C LEU A 84 -11.59 -31.62 -10.77
N PHE A 85 -10.48 -31.93 -10.13
CA PHE A 85 -9.28 -32.45 -10.79
C PHE A 85 -8.84 -33.77 -10.17
N MET A 86 -8.40 -34.67 -11.04
CA MET A 86 -7.66 -35.86 -10.62
C MET A 86 -6.17 -35.57 -10.78
N THR A 87 -5.43 -35.69 -9.68
CA THR A 87 -3.98 -35.40 -9.61
C THR A 87 -3.19 -36.70 -9.41
N VAL A 88 -1.98 -36.65 -8.87
CA VAL A 88 -1.18 -37.80 -8.47
C VAL A 88 -1.63 -38.27 -7.08
N PRO A 89 -1.95 -39.57 -6.89
CA PRO A 89 -2.28 -40.10 -5.57
C PRO A 89 -1.08 -39.99 -4.61
N PHE A 90 -1.34 -39.99 -3.30
CA PHE A 90 -0.32 -39.81 -2.24
C PHE A 90 0.41 -38.46 -2.24
N THR A 91 -0.27 -37.42 -2.71
CA THR A 91 0.24 -36.05 -2.71
C THR A 91 -0.44 -35.25 -1.61
N ASP A 92 0.33 -34.50 -0.83
CA ASP A 92 -0.18 -33.50 0.12
C ASP A 92 -0.69 -32.29 -0.66
N LYS A 93 -1.86 -31.78 -0.25
CA LYS A 93 -2.62 -30.79 -1.03
C LYS A 93 -2.97 -29.61 -0.13
N GLU A 94 -2.12 -28.60 -0.13
CA GLU A 94 -2.32 -27.41 0.69
C GLU A 94 -3.04 -26.32 -0.08
N SER A 95 -3.99 -25.65 0.56
CA SER A 95 -4.79 -24.58 -0.06
C SER A 95 -4.26 -23.20 0.25
N ILE A 96 -4.11 -22.40 -0.80
CA ILE A 96 -3.70 -21.01 -0.71
C ILE A 96 -4.76 -20.15 -1.38
N SER A 97 -5.26 -19.16 -0.65
CA SER A 97 -6.20 -18.19 -1.18
C SER A 97 -5.49 -17.26 -2.16
N LEU A 98 -6.05 -17.10 -3.36
CA LEU A 98 -5.62 -16.11 -4.35
C LEU A 98 -6.43 -14.80 -4.24
N ARG A 99 -7.35 -14.73 -3.27
CA ARG A 99 -8.22 -13.56 -3.06
C ARG A 99 -7.38 -12.34 -2.65
N VAL A 100 -7.89 -11.17 -3.00
CA VAL A 100 -7.35 -9.89 -2.52
C VAL A 100 -7.60 -9.78 -1.03
N ARG A 101 -6.58 -9.36 -0.29
CA ARG A 101 -6.60 -9.20 1.16
C ARG A 101 -6.04 -7.84 1.55
N ASN A 102 -6.55 -7.33 2.65
CA ASN A 102 -6.09 -6.08 3.23
C ASN A 102 -5.33 -6.41 4.51
N PHE A 103 -4.14 -5.84 4.66
CA PHE A 103 -3.44 -5.77 5.93
C PHE A 103 -3.49 -4.32 6.41
N ASN A 104 -4.02 -4.13 7.63
CA ASN A 104 -4.04 -2.84 8.29
C ASN A 104 -2.92 -2.83 9.31
N SER A 105 -1.97 -1.90 9.18
CA SER A 105 -0.92 -1.75 10.17
C SER A 105 -1.48 -1.15 11.45
N GLN A 106 -0.83 -1.46 12.57
CA GLN A 106 -1.05 -0.72 13.82
C GLN A 106 -0.47 0.70 13.69
N ILE A 107 -0.89 1.60 14.58
CA ILE A 107 -0.32 2.94 14.67
C ILE A 107 1.09 2.82 15.24
N LEU A 108 2.08 3.27 14.46
CA LEU A 108 3.49 3.23 14.81
C LEU A 108 3.98 4.64 15.11
N LYS A 109 4.66 4.82 16.26
CA LYS A 109 5.41 6.04 16.56
C LYS A 109 6.80 5.93 15.94
N VAL A 110 7.09 6.84 15.01
CA VAL A 110 8.35 6.92 14.24
C VAL A 110 8.81 8.36 14.15
N ASN A 111 10.08 8.58 13.81
CA ASN A 111 10.57 9.93 13.57
C ASN A 111 10.53 10.22 12.07
N ASP A 112 10.10 11.42 11.71
CA ASP A 112 10.23 11.94 10.35
C ASP A 112 11.69 12.28 10.01
N SER A 113 11.98 12.68 8.76
CA SER A 113 13.35 13.05 8.34
C SER A 113 13.94 14.24 9.10
N LYS A 114 13.12 15.06 9.76
CA LYS A 114 13.52 16.19 10.61
C LYS A 114 13.62 15.80 12.09
N GLY A 115 13.40 14.53 12.43
CA GLY A 115 13.44 14.04 13.80
C GLY A 115 12.16 14.32 14.61
N ASN A 116 11.09 14.80 13.99
CA ASN A 116 9.82 15.01 14.67
C ASN A 116 9.12 13.67 14.89
N PRO A 117 8.68 13.33 16.11
CA PRO A 117 7.92 12.13 16.37
C PRO A 117 6.51 12.23 15.75
N VAL A 118 6.17 11.26 14.90
CA VAL A 118 4.91 11.15 14.16
C VAL A 118 4.29 9.78 14.36
N GLU A 119 2.97 9.74 14.35
CA GLU A 119 2.16 8.54 14.40
C GLU A 119 1.69 8.20 12.98
N ILE A 120 2.03 7.01 12.49
CA ILE A 120 1.74 6.57 11.12
C ILE A 120 1.07 5.20 11.13
N ALA A 121 0.03 5.05 10.34
CA ALA A 121 -0.54 3.75 9.98
C ALA A 121 -0.82 3.69 8.48
N ALA A 122 -0.77 2.48 7.91
CA ALA A 122 -1.03 2.23 6.50
C ALA A 122 -1.92 1.00 6.31
N VAL A 123 -2.67 1.01 5.21
CA VAL A 123 -3.34 -0.16 4.65
C VAL A 123 -2.56 -0.64 3.43
N ILE A 124 -2.30 -1.94 3.39
CA ILE A 124 -1.68 -2.62 2.25
C ILE A 124 -2.68 -3.62 1.69
N VAL A 125 -3.04 -3.44 0.42
CA VAL A 125 -3.90 -4.33 -0.33
C VAL A 125 -3.01 -5.24 -1.17
N PHE A 126 -3.10 -6.55 -0.97
CA PHE A 126 -2.24 -7.51 -1.65
C PHE A 126 -2.98 -8.78 -2.06
N LYS A 127 -2.35 -9.56 -2.95
CA LYS A 127 -2.80 -10.91 -3.31
C LYS A 127 -1.62 -11.83 -3.60
N VAL A 128 -1.80 -13.13 -3.40
CA VAL A 128 -0.79 -14.13 -3.75
C VAL A 128 -0.76 -14.32 -5.26
N VAL A 129 0.43 -14.16 -5.87
CA VAL A 129 0.65 -14.40 -7.31
C VAL A 129 1.43 -15.68 -7.54
N ASP A 130 2.44 -15.98 -6.74
CA ASP A 130 3.22 -17.22 -6.81
C ASP A 130 2.95 -18.07 -5.56
N THR A 131 2.16 -19.12 -5.74
CA THR A 131 1.71 -20.02 -4.66
C THR A 131 2.84 -20.87 -4.09
N ALA A 132 3.84 -21.21 -4.92
CA ALA A 132 4.99 -21.99 -4.46
C ALA A 132 5.90 -21.15 -3.57
N LYS A 133 6.11 -19.87 -3.93
CA LYS A 133 6.86 -18.95 -3.08
C LYS A 133 6.14 -18.66 -1.77
N ALA A 134 4.84 -18.42 -1.83
CA ALA A 134 4.04 -18.10 -0.65
C ALA A 134 4.05 -19.22 0.41
N LEU A 135 4.23 -20.47 -0.02
CA LEU A 135 4.24 -21.62 0.88
C LEU A 135 5.63 -22.10 1.30
N PHE A 136 6.62 -22.06 0.39
CA PHE A 136 7.92 -22.66 0.66
C PHE A 136 9.05 -21.65 0.87
N SER A 137 8.87 -20.39 0.49
CA SER A 137 9.93 -19.38 0.63
C SER A 137 9.82 -18.59 1.94
N VAL A 138 8.68 -18.66 2.61
CA VAL A 138 8.40 -18.03 3.91
C VAL A 138 7.49 -18.96 4.71
N ASP A 139 7.65 -18.99 6.04
CA ASP A 139 6.83 -19.85 6.91
C ASP A 139 5.36 -19.43 6.91
N ASP A 140 5.11 -18.14 7.21
CA ASP A 140 3.79 -17.51 7.13
C ASP A 140 3.91 -16.22 6.32
N TYR A 141 3.32 -16.22 5.12
CA TYR A 141 3.36 -15.06 4.23
C TYR A 141 2.56 -13.87 4.79
N GLU A 142 1.53 -14.07 5.60
CA GLU A 142 0.76 -12.98 6.22
C GLU A 142 1.59 -12.29 7.29
N GLN A 143 2.21 -13.06 8.18
CA GLN A 143 3.13 -12.53 9.19
C GLN A 143 4.34 -11.86 8.54
N PHE A 144 4.88 -12.45 7.47
CA PHE A 144 5.96 -11.85 6.71
C PHE A 144 5.55 -10.50 6.11
N VAL A 145 4.36 -10.40 5.50
CA VAL A 145 3.81 -9.13 5.00
C VAL A 145 3.70 -8.10 6.13
N GLN A 146 3.21 -8.49 7.30
CA GLN A 146 3.10 -7.60 8.45
C GLN A 146 4.47 -7.02 8.88
N ILE A 147 5.47 -7.88 9.07
CA ILE A 147 6.81 -7.47 9.53
C ILE A 147 7.49 -6.56 8.49
N GLN A 148 7.42 -6.94 7.20
CA GLN A 148 8.01 -6.13 6.14
C GLN A 148 7.29 -4.79 5.95
N SER A 149 5.96 -4.78 6.12
CA SER A 149 5.15 -3.56 6.09
C SER A 149 5.58 -2.57 7.17
N GLU A 150 5.73 -3.02 8.42
CA GLU A 150 6.22 -2.18 9.50
C GLU A 150 7.62 -1.62 9.22
N SER A 151 8.54 -2.47 8.75
CA SER A 151 9.91 -2.04 8.41
C SER A 151 9.93 -0.98 7.31
N ALA A 152 9.15 -1.15 6.24
CA ALA A 152 9.11 -0.18 5.14
C ALA A 152 8.42 1.12 5.55
N ILE A 153 7.34 1.07 6.34
CA ILE A 153 6.67 2.27 6.86
C ILE A 153 7.67 3.10 7.68
N ARG A 154 8.47 2.46 8.55
CA ARG A 154 9.52 3.14 9.33
C ARG A 154 10.58 3.78 8.43
N HIS A 155 10.98 3.09 7.37
CA HIS A 155 11.99 3.60 6.45
C HIS A 155 11.47 4.81 5.65
N VAL A 156 10.31 4.68 5.00
CA VAL A 156 9.68 5.78 4.26
C VAL A 156 9.43 6.98 5.17
N ALA A 157 8.97 6.77 6.40
CA ALA A 157 8.79 7.86 7.36
C ALA A 157 10.09 8.63 7.65
N SER A 158 11.23 7.94 7.71
CA SER A 158 12.53 8.58 7.96
C SER A 158 13.10 9.33 6.75
N GLU A 159 12.65 9.02 5.54
CA GLU A 159 13.09 9.71 4.31
C GLU A 159 12.35 11.05 4.11
N TYR A 160 11.07 11.12 4.48
CA TYR A 160 10.22 12.29 4.22
C TYR A 160 9.88 13.05 5.50
N PRO A 161 9.90 14.39 5.48
CA PRO A 161 9.39 15.18 6.59
C PRO A 161 7.86 15.08 6.66
N TYR A 162 7.29 15.23 7.86
CA TYR A 162 5.83 15.30 8.02
C TYR A 162 5.23 16.44 7.20
N ASP A 163 5.85 17.62 7.34
CA ASP A 163 5.46 18.86 6.68
C ASP A 163 6.68 19.79 6.52
N THR A 164 6.62 20.72 5.58
CA THR A 164 7.69 21.69 5.33
C THR A 164 7.12 23.11 5.24
N PHE A 165 7.66 23.99 6.09
CA PHE A 165 7.24 25.40 6.18
C PHE A 165 8.05 26.36 5.30
N GLU A 166 9.12 25.88 4.67
CA GLU A 166 10.08 26.70 3.94
C GLU A 166 9.98 26.53 2.41
N ASN A 167 9.61 25.34 1.95
CA ASN A 167 9.52 24.95 0.54
C ASN A 167 8.21 24.22 0.27
N GLU A 168 7.26 24.87 -0.41
CA GLU A 168 5.97 24.27 -0.81
C GLU A 168 6.14 23.11 -1.80
N ASN A 169 7.23 23.10 -2.57
CA ASN A 169 7.54 22.04 -3.55
C ASN A 169 8.24 20.81 -2.93
N ALA A 170 8.51 20.80 -1.62
CA ALA A 170 9.15 19.65 -0.99
C ALA A 170 8.16 18.49 -0.87
N LEU A 171 8.63 17.27 -1.16
CA LEU A 171 7.90 16.04 -0.89
C LEU A 171 7.74 15.86 0.63
N THR A 172 6.50 15.75 1.09
CA THR A 172 6.14 15.55 2.49
C THR A 172 5.15 14.42 2.62
N LEU A 173 5.13 13.78 3.80
CA LEU A 173 4.17 12.71 4.10
C LEU A 173 2.72 13.22 4.00
N ARG A 174 2.48 14.50 4.33
CA ARG A 174 1.14 15.10 4.37
C ARG A 174 0.64 15.62 3.02
N SER A 175 1.47 16.36 2.27
CA SER A 175 1.03 17.10 1.09
C SER A 175 1.04 16.25 -0.17
N ASN A 176 1.90 15.23 -0.23
CA ASN A 176 2.08 14.37 -1.40
C ASN A 176 1.81 12.89 -1.07
N PRO A 177 0.61 12.54 -0.56
CA PRO A 177 0.33 11.20 -0.06
C PRO A 177 0.37 10.13 -1.16
N THR A 178 0.04 10.48 -2.41
CA THR A 178 0.08 9.55 -3.55
C THR A 178 1.52 9.14 -3.89
N GLU A 179 2.42 10.10 -4.03
CA GLU A 179 3.82 9.82 -4.39
C GLU A 179 4.54 9.03 -3.29
N VAL A 180 4.27 9.37 -2.02
CA VAL A 180 4.78 8.61 -0.87
C VAL A 180 4.19 7.19 -0.84
N SER A 181 2.92 7.03 -1.18
CA SER A 181 2.27 5.72 -1.26
C SER A 181 2.86 4.88 -2.40
N ASP A 182 3.13 5.45 -3.57
CA ASP A 182 3.76 4.75 -4.68
C ASP A 182 5.21 4.35 -4.33
N ARG A 183 5.94 5.22 -3.63
CA ARG A 183 7.27 4.89 -3.10
C ARG A 183 7.22 3.72 -2.13
N LEU A 184 6.29 3.74 -1.19
CA LEU A 184 6.06 2.66 -0.22
C LEU A 184 5.66 1.35 -0.92
N ALA A 185 4.79 1.42 -1.93
CA ALA A 185 4.38 0.26 -2.73
C ALA A 185 5.58 -0.37 -3.44
N ASN A 186 6.42 0.45 -4.06
CA ASN A 186 7.61 -0.04 -4.78
C ASN A 186 8.61 -0.72 -3.85
N GLU A 187 8.94 -0.07 -2.72
CA GLU A 187 9.86 -0.64 -1.74
C GLU A 187 9.32 -1.94 -1.14
N LEU A 188 8.03 -1.97 -0.76
CA LEU A 188 7.41 -3.17 -0.24
C LEU A 188 7.33 -4.29 -1.29
N GLN A 189 7.04 -3.96 -2.55
CA GLN A 189 6.97 -4.96 -3.60
C GLN A 189 8.31 -5.65 -3.80
N GLU A 190 9.43 -4.92 -3.73
CA GLU A 190 10.78 -5.49 -3.79
C GLU A 190 11.02 -6.51 -2.67
N ARG A 191 10.66 -6.15 -1.43
CA ARG A 191 10.80 -7.02 -0.25
C ARG A 191 9.86 -8.23 -0.30
N LEU A 192 8.63 -8.07 -0.80
CA LEU A 192 7.60 -9.13 -0.83
C LEU A 192 7.72 -10.09 -2.03
N ASN A 193 8.58 -9.79 -3.01
CA ASN A 193 8.83 -10.66 -4.16
C ASN A 193 9.34 -12.06 -3.77
N VAL A 194 10.00 -12.18 -2.61
CA VAL A 194 10.46 -13.48 -2.07
C VAL A 194 9.29 -14.34 -1.58
N ALA A 195 8.24 -13.71 -1.04
CA ALA A 195 7.03 -14.37 -0.56
C ALA A 195 6.01 -14.65 -1.68
N GLY A 196 6.27 -14.23 -2.93
CA GLY A 196 5.34 -14.45 -4.04
C GLY A 196 4.04 -13.63 -3.97
N VAL A 197 4.07 -12.55 -3.18
CA VAL A 197 2.93 -11.64 -2.97
C VAL A 197 3.06 -10.44 -3.89
N LYS A 198 1.92 -10.01 -4.47
CA LYS A 198 1.81 -8.78 -5.24
C LYS A 198 0.96 -7.77 -4.51
N ILE A 199 1.49 -6.57 -4.39
CA ILE A 199 0.81 -5.40 -3.87
C ILE A 199 -0.06 -4.81 -4.98
N ILE A 200 -1.30 -4.49 -4.63
CA ILE A 200 -2.27 -3.84 -5.50
C ILE A 200 -2.29 -2.34 -5.21
N GLU A 201 -2.32 -1.99 -3.93
CA GLU A 201 -2.35 -0.61 -3.46
C GLU A 201 -1.76 -0.53 -2.06
N THR A 202 -1.12 0.60 -1.75
CA THR A 202 -0.77 1.00 -0.39
C THR A 202 -1.28 2.40 -0.13
N ARG A 203 -1.72 2.67 1.10
CA ARG A 203 -2.20 4.01 1.49
C ARG A 203 -1.91 4.27 2.96
N LEU A 204 -1.43 5.45 3.28
CA LEU A 204 -1.38 5.91 4.68
C LEU A 204 -2.81 6.19 5.16
N THR A 205 -3.27 5.42 6.16
CA THR A 205 -4.61 5.56 6.75
C THR A 205 -4.62 6.54 7.92
N HIS A 206 -3.49 6.69 8.59
CA HIS A 206 -3.30 7.63 9.68
C HIS A 206 -1.93 8.28 9.57
N LEU A 207 -1.91 9.61 9.74
CA LEU A 207 -0.71 10.41 9.76
C LEU A 207 -0.98 11.62 10.67
N ALA A 208 -0.32 11.66 11.82
CA ALA A 208 -0.43 12.76 12.78
C ALA A 208 0.92 13.01 13.47
N TYR A 209 1.11 14.20 14.02
CA TYR A 209 2.16 14.42 15.00
C TYR A 209 1.88 13.61 16.26
N ALA A 210 2.93 13.08 16.89
CA ALA A 210 2.78 12.39 18.16
C ALA A 210 2.21 13.33 19.23
N THR A 211 1.46 12.75 20.16
CA THR A 211 0.73 13.47 21.22
C THR A 211 1.62 14.48 21.98
N GLU A 212 2.90 14.17 22.17
CA GLU A 212 3.86 15.01 22.90
C GLU A 212 4.24 16.33 22.23
N ILE A 213 4.17 16.42 20.89
CA ILE A 213 4.50 17.65 20.15
C ILE A 213 3.30 18.25 19.41
N ALA A 214 2.16 17.58 19.37
CA ALA A 214 1.00 17.98 18.57
C ALA A 214 0.56 19.44 18.85
N SER A 215 0.42 19.82 20.12
CA SER A 215 0.01 21.18 20.51
C SER A 215 1.06 22.24 20.15
N ALA A 216 2.34 21.94 20.35
CA ALA A 216 3.44 22.85 20.03
C ALA A 216 3.58 23.04 18.51
N MET A 217 3.42 21.96 17.74
CA MET A 217 3.43 22.03 16.28
C MET A 217 2.23 22.79 15.73
N LEU A 218 1.03 22.60 16.29
CA LEU A 218 -0.14 23.38 15.91
C LEU A 218 0.10 24.88 16.13
N GLN A 219 0.68 25.26 17.28
CA GLN A 219 1.03 26.64 17.57
C GLN A 219 2.09 27.19 16.60
N LYS A 220 3.09 26.37 16.25
CA LYS A 220 4.11 26.71 15.24
C LYS A 220 3.51 26.91 13.86
N GLN A 221 2.59 26.03 13.45
CA GLN A 221 1.84 26.13 12.18
C GLN A 221 1.02 27.41 12.12
N GLN A 222 0.29 27.73 13.20
CA GLN A 222 -0.48 28.98 13.29
C GLN A 222 0.42 30.21 13.23
N SER A 223 1.54 30.19 13.94
CA SER A 223 2.48 31.31 13.95
C SER A 223 3.16 31.50 12.59
N SER A 224 3.53 30.41 11.91
CA SER A 224 4.07 30.45 10.54
C SER A 224 3.04 30.94 9.53
N ALA A 225 1.77 30.52 9.65
CA ALA A 225 0.68 31.00 8.81
C ALA A 225 0.42 32.50 9.00
N ILE A 226 0.44 33.00 10.25
CA ILE A 226 0.31 34.43 10.56
C ILE A 226 1.49 35.22 9.97
N LEU A 227 2.71 34.71 10.11
CA LEU A 227 3.91 35.35 9.56
C LEU A 227 3.86 35.39 8.03
N SER A 228 3.47 34.29 7.38
CA SER A 228 3.28 34.21 5.93
C SER A 228 2.23 35.22 5.45
N ALA A 229 1.08 35.26 6.11
CA ALA A 229 0.04 36.25 5.82
C ALA A 229 0.56 37.70 5.97
N ARG A 230 1.31 37.99 7.04
CA ARG A 230 1.92 39.31 7.25
C ARG A 230 2.94 39.66 6.16
N LYS A 231 3.74 38.69 5.71
CA LYS A 231 4.69 38.90 4.61
C LYS A 231 3.96 39.28 3.32
N ILE A 232 2.88 38.56 2.98
CA ILE A 232 2.05 38.88 1.81
C ILE A 232 1.43 40.27 1.91
N ILE A 233 0.92 40.65 3.09
CA ILE A 233 0.37 42.00 3.33
C ILE A 233 1.44 43.08 3.11
N VAL A 234 2.64 42.88 3.66
CA VAL A 234 3.75 43.85 3.53
C VAL A 234 4.22 43.95 2.09
N GLU A 235 4.42 42.83 1.39
CA GLU A 235 4.83 42.81 -0.02
C GLU A 235 3.77 43.47 -0.92
N GLY A 236 2.49 43.19 -0.69
CA GLY A 236 1.39 43.86 -1.36
C GLY A 236 1.36 45.37 -1.08
N ALA A 237 1.58 45.79 0.17
CA ALA A 237 1.64 47.20 0.54
C ALA A 237 2.81 47.93 -0.14
N VAL A 238 4.00 47.32 -0.21
CA VAL A 238 5.16 47.89 -0.93
C VAL A 238 4.81 48.08 -2.41
N SER A 239 4.28 47.05 -3.07
CA SER A 239 3.90 47.12 -4.49
C SER A 239 2.84 48.19 -4.76
N ILE A 240 1.80 48.29 -3.92
CA ILE A 240 0.77 49.34 -4.05
C ILE A 240 1.37 50.74 -3.86
N THR A 241 2.31 50.88 -2.91
CA THR A 241 2.94 52.17 -2.59
C THR A 241 3.87 52.63 -3.71
N GLU A 242 4.68 51.72 -4.28
CA GLU A 242 5.52 51.99 -5.44
C GLU A 242 4.67 52.44 -6.64
N ASP A 243 3.60 51.70 -6.96
CA ASP A 243 2.68 52.03 -8.06
C ASP A 243 2.02 53.40 -7.87
N ALA A 244 1.62 53.74 -6.64
CA ALA A 244 0.97 55.02 -6.33
C ALA A 244 1.93 56.21 -6.49
N ILE A 245 3.18 56.08 -6.03
CA ILE A 245 4.20 57.12 -6.16
C ILE A 245 4.58 57.34 -7.62
N ASP A 246 4.75 56.26 -8.38
CA ASP A 246 5.07 56.34 -9.81
C ASP A 246 3.98 57.05 -10.62
N ARG A 247 2.70 56.82 -10.26
CA ARG A 247 1.58 57.56 -10.85
C ARG A 247 1.58 59.03 -10.45
N LEU A 248 1.78 59.34 -9.17
CA LEU A 248 1.83 60.72 -8.67
C LEU A 248 2.97 61.52 -9.31
N ALA A 249 4.17 60.93 -9.43
CA ALA A 249 5.31 61.58 -10.08
C ALA A 249 5.03 61.91 -11.56
N LYS A 250 4.34 61.02 -12.27
CA LYS A 250 3.96 61.22 -13.69
C LYS A 250 2.84 62.25 -13.87
N GLU A 251 1.79 62.20 -13.06
CA GLU A 251 0.61 63.07 -13.22
C GLU A 251 0.83 64.48 -12.67
N ALA A 252 1.56 64.61 -11.55
CA ALA A 252 1.77 65.89 -10.89
C ALA A 252 3.06 66.62 -11.33
N ASN A 253 3.86 66.02 -12.22
CA ASN A 253 5.15 66.54 -12.70
C ASN A 253 6.07 67.00 -11.55
N LEU A 254 6.06 66.26 -10.44
CA LEU A 254 6.79 66.56 -9.21
C LEU A 254 8.15 65.84 -9.22
N GLU A 255 9.24 66.60 -9.19
CA GLU A 255 10.57 66.07 -8.88
C GLU A 255 10.66 65.85 -7.36
N LEU A 256 10.34 64.65 -6.90
CA LEU A 256 10.50 64.26 -5.51
C LEU A 256 11.98 63.99 -5.22
N THR A 257 12.51 64.63 -4.16
CA THR A 257 13.81 64.24 -3.62
C THR A 257 13.73 62.84 -3.01
N ASP A 258 14.85 62.12 -2.94
CA ASP A 258 14.88 60.77 -2.37
C ASP A 258 14.37 60.74 -0.91
N GLU A 259 14.61 61.82 -0.17
CA GLU A 259 14.14 61.98 1.21
C GLU A 259 12.62 62.15 1.30
N GLN A 260 12.01 62.92 0.39
CA GLN A 260 10.54 63.07 0.30
C GLN A 260 9.87 61.77 -0.14
N ARG A 261 10.48 61.05 -1.10
CA ARG A 261 10.00 59.75 -1.56
C ARG A 261 9.96 58.75 -0.40
N LEU A 262 11.04 58.65 0.39
CA LEU A 262 11.10 57.78 1.57
C LEU A 262 10.06 58.14 2.64
N GLN A 263 9.80 59.43 2.88
CA GLN A 263 8.74 59.87 3.80
C GLN A 263 7.34 59.43 3.32
N ILE A 264 7.04 59.61 2.04
CA ILE A 264 5.75 59.21 1.47
C ILE A 264 5.58 57.69 1.54
N ILE A 265 6.62 56.92 1.17
CA ILE A 265 6.60 55.45 1.29
C ILE A 265 6.31 55.02 2.71
N ASN A 266 7.03 55.56 3.69
CA ASN A 266 6.85 55.20 5.09
C ASN A 266 5.43 55.53 5.58
N ASN A 267 4.93 56.73 5.27
CA ASN A 267 3.59 57.16 5.68
C ASN A 267 2.48 56.30 5.07
N ILE A 268 2.58 55.95 3.78
CA ILE A 268 1.61 55.08 3.10
C ILE A 268 1.70 53.66 3.66
N MET A 269 2.91 53.12 3.84
CA MET A 269 3.13 51.79 4.40
C MET A 269 2.54 51.66 5.81
N VAL A 270 2.78 52.63 6.69
CA VAL A 270 2.20 52.66 8.04
C VAL A 270 0.67 52.74 7.98
N ALA A 271 0.12 53.55 7.08
CA ALA A 271 -1.33 53.67 6.91
C ALA A 271 -2.00 52.38 6.39
N ILE A 272 -1.33 51.63 5.50
CA ILE A 272 -1.83 50.37 4.93
C ILE A 272 -1.70 49.22 5.95
N ILE A 273 -0.57 49.14 6.67
CA ILE A 273 -0.23 47.99 7.53
C ILE A 273 -0.86 48.11 8.93
N SER A 274 -1.23 49.32 9.37
CA SER A 274 -1.81 49.48 10.71
C SER A 274 -3.25 48.97 10.79
N GLU A 275 -3.42 47.77 11.36
CA GLU A 275 -4.72 47.16 11.70
C GLU A 275 -5.58 48.01 12.67
N ARG A 276 -4.98 48.97 13.38
CA ARG A 276 -5.70 50.00 14.13
C ARG A 276 -5.52 51.32 13.40
N GLY A 277 -6.61 51.88 12.85
CA GLY A 277 -6.59 53.13 12.09
C GLY A 277 -5.62 54.15 12.69
N THR A 278 -4.51 54.39 11.98
CA THR A 278 -3.52 55.37 12.37
C THR A 278 -4.05 56.76 12.08
N GLN A 279 -3.94 57.67 13.04
CA GLN A 279 -4.12 59.10 12.77
C GLN A 279 -2.87 59.60 12.04
N PRO A 280 -2.98 60.10 10.79
CA PRO A 280 -1.83 60.64 10.08
C PRO A 280 -1.31 61.86 10.84
N VAL A 281 -0.04 61.83 11.22
CA VAL A 281 0.64 62.99 11.81
C VAL A 281 1.10 63.85 10.64
N ILE A 282 0.24 64.77 10.20
CA ILE A 282 0.61 65.76 9.20
C ILE A 282 1.55 66.75 9.89
N ASN A 283 2.84 66.69 9.55
CA ASN A 283 3.80 67.69 9.97
C ASN A 283 3.56 68.96 9.15
N THR A 284 2.70 69.85 9.65
CA THR A 284 2.59 71.20 9.13
C THR A 284 3.86 71.94 9.55
N GLY A 285 4.85 71.97 8.67
CA GLY A 285 6.10 72.67 8.89
C GLY A 285 5.85 74.05 9.50
N THR A 286 6.61 74.35 10.54
CA THR A 286 6.67 75.66 11.18
C THR A 286 7.04 76.71 10.13
N GLN A 287 6.07 77.47 9.67
CA GLN A 287 6.32 78.76 9.03
C GLN A 287 6.26 79.84 10.10
N GLN A 288 7.44 80.35 10.47
CA GLN A 288 7.62 81.73 10.90
C GLN A 288 7.58 82.65 9.66
#